data_AF-A0A453A3C8-F1
#
_entry.id   AF-A0A453A3C8-F1
#
_cell.length_a   1.000
_cell.length_b   1.000
_cell.length_c   1.000
_cell.angle_alpha   90.00
_cell.angle_beta   90.00
_cell.angle_gamma   90.00
#
_symmetry.space_group_name_H-M   'P 1'
#
loop_
_entity.id
_entity.type
_entity.pdbx_description
1 polymer ?
#
loop_
_entity_poly.entity_id
_entity_poly.type
_entity_poly.pdbx_seq_one_letter_code
_entity_poly.pdbx_strand_id
1 'polypeptide(L)' 'MEQFEDGHHVRLRSRERGTYLHADDDGLGVSLSRRRASMNAAWAVHIYQGDGGAQYLLLHSAAY' A
#
# COMPACT_ATOMS: atom_id res chain seq x y z
N MET A 1 -12.80 12.54 -9.29
CA MET A 1 -12.05 11.43 -8.67
C MET A 1 -11.68 11.86 -7.28
N GLU A 2 -11.91 11.02 -6.27
CA GLU A 2 -11.38 11.24 -4.93
C GLU A 2 -9.85 11.14 -5.01
N GLN A 3 -9.15 12.18 -4.58
CA GLN A 3 -7.69 12.16 -4.52
C GLN A 3 -7.28 11.45 -3.23
N PHE A 4 -6.21 10.66 -3.28
CA PHE A 4 -5.65 10.10 -2.05
C PHE A 4 -5.05 11.25 -1.23
N GLU A 5 -5.38 11.32 0.05
CA GLU A 5 -4.71 12.21 0.99
C GLU A 5 -3.48 11.50 1.56
N ASP A 6 -2.45 12.29 1.87
CA ASP A 6 -1.28 11.79 2.59
C ASP A 6 -1.72 11.20 3.95
N GLY A 7 -1.20 10.03 4.32
CA GLY A 7 -1.59 9.28 5.51
C GLY A 7 -2.87 8.44 5.36
N HIS A 8 -3.57 8.52 4.23
CA HIS A 8 -4.78 7.72 4.03
C HIS A 8 -4.45 6.23 3.91
N HIS A 9 -5.26 5.38 4.53
CA HIS A 9 -5.03 3.93 4.52
C HIS A 9 -5.81 3.25 3.40
N VAL A 10 -5.13 2.45 2.60
CA VAL A 10 -5.70 1.73 1.45
C VAL A 10 -5.38 0.25 1.50
N ARG A 11 -6.13 -0.54 0.73
CA ARG A 11 -5.82 -1.95 0.45
C ARG A 11 -5.81 -2.16 -1.05
N LEU A 12 -4.72 -2.68 -1.58
CA LEU A 12 -4.56 -2.89 -3.01
C LEU A 12 -5.00 -4.30 -3.37
N ARG A 13 -6.01 -4.42 -4.24
CA ARG A 13 -6.53 -5.71 -4.70
C ARG A 13 -6.03 -6.01 -6.11
N SER A 14 -5.38 -7.15 -6.29
CA SER A 14 -5.11 -7.72 -7.62
C SER A 14 -6.44 -8.07 -8.29
N ARG A 15 -6.75 -7.42 -9.41
CA ARG A 15 -8.00 -7.67 -10.14
C ARG A 15 -8.06 -9.08 -10.72
N GLU A 16 -6.92 -9.62 -11.16
CA GLU A 16 -6.85 -10.95 -11.77
C GLU A 16 -6.95 -12.08 -10.74
N ARG A 17 -6.26 -11.94 -9.60
CA ARG A 17 -6.16 -13.01 -8.59
C ARG A 17 -7.18 -12.87 -7.46
N GLY A 18 -7.82 -11.71 -7.34
CA GLY A 18 -8.71 -11.40 -6.23
C GLY A 18 -8.02 -11.32 -4.86
N THR A 19 -6.69 -11.34 -4.84
CA THR A 19 -5.85 -11.23 -3.64
C THR A 19 -5.49 -9.78 -3.34
N TYR A 20 -4.94 -9.54 -2.15
CA TYR A 20 -4.50 -8.24 -1.67
C TYR A 20 -2.99 -8.20 -1.54
N LEU A 21 -2.40 -7.04 -1.82
CA LEU A 21 -1.00 -6.77 -1.49
C LEU A 21 -0.83 -6.80 0.01
N HIS A 22 0.12 -7.61 0.47
CA HIS A 22 0.33 -7.94 1.86
C HIS A 22 1.82 -7.77 2.17
N ALA A 23 2.14 -7.01 3.21
CA ALA A 23 3.50 -6.89 3.72
C ALA A 23 3.88 -8.19 4.42
N ASP A 24 5.00 -8.77 4.04
CA ASP A 24 5.45 -10.03 4.65
C ASP A 24 5.77 -9.81 6.14
N ASP A 25 5.62 -10.86 6.94
CA ASP A 25 5.76 -10.79 8.39
C ASP A 25 7.21 -10.45 8.85
N ASP A 26 8.18 -10.56 7.94
CA ASP A 26 9.57 -10.15 8.18
C ASP A 26 9.79 -8.63 7.97
N GLY A 27 8.80 -7.91 7.42
CA GLY A 27 8.89 -6.49 7.11
C GLY A 27 9.82 -6.16 5.93
N LEU A 28 10.35 -7.17 5.24
CA LEU A 28 11.33 -7.01 4.15
C LEU A 28 10.70 -7.18 2.76
N GLY A 29 9.60 -7.92 2.68
CA GLY A 29 8.96 -8.30 1.42
C GLY A 29 7.51 -7.88 1.28
N VAL A 30 6.98 -8.11 0.08
CA VAL A 30 5.55 -8.02 -0.21
C VAL A 30 5.10 -9.24 -1.00
N SER A 31 3.94 -9.77 -0.63
CA SER A 31 3.31 -10.90 -1.28
C SER A 31 1.83 -10.64 -1.58
N LEU A 32 1.20 -11.57 -2.30
CA LEU A 32 -0.23 -11.52 -2.58
C LEU A 32 -0.96 -12.54 -1.71
N SER A 33 -1.87 -12.06 -0.86
CA SER A 33 -2.62 -12.88 0.09
C SER A 33 -4.12 -12.74 -0.08
N ARG A 34 -4.88 -13.81 0.20
CA ARG A 34 -6.36 -13.75 0.25
C ARG A 34 -6.88 -13.09 1.54
N ARG A 35 -6.01 -12.87 2.53
CA ARG A 35 -6.42 -12.36 3.85
C ARG A 35 -6.59 -10.83 3.84
N ARG A 36 -7.81 -10.37 3.57
CA ARG A 36 -8.17 -8.94 3.59
C ARG A 36 -8.06 -8.29 4.98
N ALA A 37 -8.45 -9.02 6.03
CA ALA A 37 -8.63 -8.49 7.39
C ALA A 37 -7.33 -8.42 8.23
N SER A 38 -6.17 -8.41 7.58
CA SER A 38 -4.86 -8.30 8.24
C SER A 38 -4.35 -6.86 8.17
N MET A 39 -3.62 -6.42 9.20
CA MET A 39 -2.97 -5.10 9.21
C MET A 39 -1.90 -5.00 8.12
N ASN A 40 -1.18 -6.08 7.84
CA ASN A 40 -0.20 -6.18 6.76
C ASN A 40 -0.81 -5.98 5.37
N ALA A 41 -2.13 -6.10 5.20
CA ALA A 41 -2.80 -5.80 3.94
C ALA A 41 -3.16 -4.31 3.80
N ALA A 42 -2.97 -3.51 4.85
CA ALA A 42 -3.22 -2.08 4.89
C ALA A 42 -1.92 -1.31 4.63
N TRP A 43 -2.05 -0.27 3.81
CA TRP A 43 -0.96 0.56 3.35
C TRP A 43 -1.30 2.03 3.56
N ALA A 44 -0.42 2.77 4.23
CA ALA A 44 -0.53 4.22 4.33
C ALA A 44 0.01 4.84 3.03
N VAL A 45 -0.79 5.70 2.41
CA VAL A 45 -0.38 6.49 1.25
C VAL A 45 0.55 7.59 1.73
N HIS A 46 1.71 7.72 1.09
CA HIS A 46 2.59 8.85 1.27
C HIS A 46 2.89 9.53 -0.07
N ILE A 47 2.54 10.80 -0.20
CA ILE A 47 2.71 11.58 -1.42
C ILE A 47 4.03 12.33 -1.31
N TYR A 48 5.01 11.88 -2.07
CA TYR A 48 6.34 12.47 -2.09
C TYR A 48 6.53 13.30 -3.37
N GLN A 49 7.03 14.53 -3.20
CA GLN A 49 7.44 15.38 -4.32
C GLN A 49 8.95 15.21 -4.50
N GLY A 50 9.36 14.55 -5.57
CA GLY A 50 10.75 14.39 -5.94
C GLY A 50 11.30 15.56 -6.76
N ASP A 51 12.58 15.46 -7.08
CA ASP A 51 13.28 16.48 -7.85
C ASP A 51 12.68 16.65 -9.26
N GLY A 52 12.76 17.87 -9.78
CA GLY A 52 12.24 18.19 -11.12
C GLY A 52 10.71 18.20 -11.23
N GLY A 53 9.98 18.23 -10.10
CA GLY A 53 8.52 18.28 -10.08
C GLY A 53 7.82 16.94 -10.30
N ALA A 54 8.56 15.84 -10.17
CA ALA A 54 7.98 14.49 -10.21
C ALA A 54 7.22 14.20 -8.92
N GLN A 55 5.97 13.74 -9.02
CA GLN A 55 5.18 13.28 -7.89
C GLN A 55 5.23 11.75 -7.82
N TYR A 56 5.57 11.22 -6.65
CA TYR A 56 5.59 9.80 -6.34
C TYR A 56 4.54 9.49 -5.29
N LEU A 57 3.83 8.37 -5.47
CA LEU A 57 2.98 7.79 -4.46
C LEU A 57 3.71 6.59 -3.86
N LEU A 58 4.10 6.72 -2.61
CA LEU A 58 4.71 5.68 -1.81
C LEU A 58 3.64 5.00 -0.95
N LEU A 59 3.88 3.73 -0.65
CA LEU A 59 3.00 2.92 0.18
C LEU A 59 3.81 2.38 1.35
N HIS A 60 3.50 2.84 2.55
CA HIS A 60 4.10 2.33 3.77
C HIS A 60 3.22 1.26 4.38
N SER A 61 3.81 0.17 4.84
CA SER A 61 3.08 -0.86 5.57
C SER A 61 2.48 -0.25 6.84
N ALA A 62 1.19 -0.50 7.10
CA ALA A 62 0.57 -0.04 8.35
C ALA A 62 0.90 -0.95 9.55
N ALA A 63 1.64 -2.03 9.33
CA ALA A 63 2.02 -2.99 10.37
C ALA A 63 3.35 -2.66 11.06
N TYR A 64 4.19 -1.78 10.48
CA TYR A 64 5.54 -1.45 10.96
C TYR A 64 5.85 0.04 10.86
#